data_AF-W9C6K0-F1
#
_entry.id   AF-W9C6K0-F1
#
_cell.length_a   1.000
_cell.length_b   1.000
_cell.length_c   1.000
_cell.angle_alpha   90.00
_cell.angle_beta   90.00
_cell.angle_gamma   90.00
#
_symmetry.space_group_name_H-M   'P 1'
#
loop_
_entity.id
_entity.type
_entity.pdbx_description
1 polymer ?
#
loop_
_entity_poly.entity_id
_entity_poly.type
_entity_poly.pdbx_seq_one_letter_code
_entity_poly.pdbx_strand_id
1 'polypeptide(L)'
;MSPPYPPENASLGLTPTNNVDTPISAIFMILFLLAAIIHMSILKINFRRGQKFIMSGMAFGFSCSRVITCIMRIVWASYPTNIKIALAAQIFVAVGTILLLLINMIFTSRLLRAYHTWAWNIWIRMMFRVAYVSLFVGLIAVISVTVDMFFTLDPNVLRIDHEMQVGIDTYFAVYAFMPVPLLALRLLFPLTHLVTKAKDRSSVEKFGTGRFRTKVRLVLFTSILLTLAAAFRAGTAYIPRPIDNPAWYNGKACFYIFDFMMDIIVLYIYAVMRMDRRFIVPNGTKDQGDFRVGGAGGLPVKGGEGAGVLRWEWMRGWKGEWREWEVQGDDEVFCERERNTVGERKGNGDVEEGDTYTETVVNTSGGVTPEIVGSREDIDIDIEKGGK
;
A
#
# COMPACT_ATOMS: atom_id res chain seq x y z
N MET A 1 14.44 43.16 18.28
CA MET A 1 14.14 42.44 17.03
C MET A 1 12.70 41.95 17.12
N SER A 2 11.95 41.91 16.03
CA SER A 2 10.60 41.33 16.00
C SER A 2 10.68 39.85 15.57
N PRO A 3 9.83 38.95 16.12
CA PRO A 3 9.73 37.57 15.65
C PRO A 3 9.46 37.47 14.13
N PRO A 4 9.87 36.38 13.46
CA PRO A 4 10.59 35.22 13.99
C PRO A 4 12.09 35.48 14.23
N TYR A 5 12.65 34.86 15.26
CA TYR A 5 14.05 34.94 15.67
C TYR A 5 14.89 33.82 15.03
N PRO A 6 16.22 34.04 14.82
CA PRO A 6 17.10 32.99 14.33
C PRO A 6 17.28 31.89 15.41
N PRO A 7 17.37 30.62 15.02
CA PRO A 7 17.56 29.52 15.97
C PRO A 7 18.95 29.56 16.61
N GLU A 8 19.03 29.30 17.91
CA GLU A 8 20.30 29.23 18.66
C GLU A 8 21.09 27.95 18.36
N ASN A 9 20.37 26.87 18.04
CA ASN A 9 20.94 25.55 17.77
C ASN A 9 21.15 25.32 16.27
N ALA A 10 22.26 24.65 15.94
CA ALA A 10 22.56 24.17 14.60
C ALA A 10 21.53 23.12 14.17
N SER A 11 20.75 23.44 13.14
CA SER A 11 19.84 22.47 12.52
C SER A 11 20.57 21.52 11.58
N LEU A 12 19.97 20.34 11.37
CA LEU A 12 20.46 19.39 10.37
C LEU A 12 20.48 20.04 8.97
N GLY A 13 21.63 19.96 8.31
CA GLY A 13 21.85 20.57 6.99
C GLY A 13 22.36 22.00 7.04
N LEU A 14 22.43 22.64 8.21
CA LEU A 14 22.89 24.03 8.38
C LEU A 14 22.16 25.03 7.46
N THR A 15 22.65 26.26 7.44
CA THR A 15 22.24 27.28 6.47
C THR A 15 22.67 26.86 5.05
N PRO A 16 21.73 26.76 4.10
CA PRO A 16 22.04 26.36 2.73
C PRO A 16 22.87 27.42 1.99
N THR A 17 23.67 26.96 1.02
CA THR A 17 24.54 27.79 0.18
C THR A 17 24.35 27.42 -1.28
N ASN A 18 24.28 28.41 -2.16
CA ASN A 18 24.01 28.18 -3.59
C ASN A 18 24.99 27.22 -4.27
N ASN A 19 26.29 27.26 -3.92
CA ASN A 19 27.30 26.41 -4.56
C ASN A 19 27.10 24.90 -4.31
N VAL A 20 26.37 24.53 -3.24
CA VAL A 20 26.24 23.14 -2.80
C VAL A 20 24.77 22.71 -2.77
N ASP A 21 23.92 23.44 -2.05
CA ASP A 21 22.54 23.04 -1.82
C ASP A 21 21.68 23.16 -3.08
N THR A 22 21.88 24.21 -3.89
CA THR A 22 21.09 24.43 -5.11
C THR A 22 21.23 23.28 -6.13
N PRO A 23 22.43 22.86 -6.56
CA PRO A 23 22.55 21.76 -7.50
C PRO A 23 22.05 20.43 -6.92
N ILE A 24 22.34 20.12 -5.65
CA ILE A 24 21.92 18.86 -5.02
C ILE A 24 20.38 18.83 -4.87
N SER A 25 19.78 19.91 -4.39
CA SER A 25 18.31 20.02 -4.27
C SER A 25 17.63 19.98 -5.63
N ALA A 26 18.22 20.54 -6.69
CA ALA A 26 17.66 20.44 -8.04
C ALA A 26 17.62 18.99 -8.56
N ILE A 27 18.68 18.21 -8.30
CA ILE A 27 18.72 16.78 -8.66
C ILE A 27 17.63 16.02 -7.90
N PHE A 28 17.55 16.17 -6.57
CA PHE A 28 16.49 15.52 -5.79
C PHE A 28 15.10 15.97 -6.21
N MET A 29 14.90 17.24 -6.52
CA MET A 29 13.64 17.77 -7.02
C MET A 29 13.18 17.04 -8.28
N ILE A 30 14.09 16.83 -9.25
CA ILE A 30 13.78 16.08 -10.48
C ILE A 30 13.44 14.61 -10.13
N LEU A 31 14.21 13.96 -9.26
CA LEU A 31 13.95 12.59 -8.84
C LEU A 31 12.58 12.44 -8.15
N PHE A 32 12.22 13.35 -7.25
CA PHE A 32 10.90 13.34 -6.59
C PHE A 32 9.79 13.69 -7.57
N LEU A 33 10.02 14.56 -8.56
CA LEU A 33 9.04 14.85 -9.61
C LEU A 33 8.77 13.61 -10.47
N LEU A 34 9.81 12.87 -10.86
CA LEU A 34 9.67 11.59 -11.57
C LEU A 34 8.92 10.57 -10.72
N ALA A 35 9.26 10.44 -9.44
CA ALA A 35 8.54 9.57 -8.52
C ALA A 35 7.05 9.95 -8.38
N ALA A 36 6.73 11.26 -8.33
CA ALA A 36 5.36 11.76 -8.30
C ALA A 36 4.60 11.35 -9.57
N ILE A 37 5.19 11.54 -10.75
CA ILE A 37 4.59 11.13 -12.03
C ILE A 37 4.34 9.62 -12.06
N ILE A 38 5.30 8.81 -11.61
CA ILE A 38 5.17 7.34 -11.57
C ILE A 38 4.03 6.92 -10.64
N HIS A 39 4.00 7.41 -9.40
CA HIS A 39 2.96 7.04 -8.42
C HIS A 39 1.57 7.54 -8.81
N MET A 40 1.48 8.73 -9.41
CA MET A 40 0.23 9.25 -9.96
C MET A 40 -0.27 8.42 -11.16
N SER A 41 0.65 8.01 -12.03
CA SER A 41 0.31 7.14 -13.17
C SER A 41 -0.19 5.78 -12.70
N ILE A 42 0.48 5.18 -11.71
CA ILE A 42 0.04 3.93 -11.07
C ILE A 42 -1.35 4.09 -10.45
N LEU A 43 -1.59 5.18 -9.73
CA LEU A 43 -2.89 5.46 -9.11
C LEU A 43 -4.01 5.58 -10.17
N LYS A 44 -3.78 6.35 -11.24
CA LYS A 44 -4.73 6.50 -12.36
C LYS A 44 -5.02 5.16 -13.05
N ILE A 45 -3.99 4.36 -13.34
CA ILE A 45 -4.15 3.05 -13.98
C ILE A 45 -4.96 2.10 -13.08
N ASN A 46 -4.71 2.09 -11.77
CA ASN A 46 -5.45 1.24 -10.84
C ASN A 46 -6.90 1.71 -10.67
N PHE A 47 -7.15 3.02 -10.66
CA PHE A 47 -8.51 3.55 -10.67
C PHE A 47 -9.29 3.18 -11.93
N ARG A 48 -8.66 3.23 -13.12
CA ARG A 48 -9.28 2.75 -14.37
C ARG A 48 -9.64 1.28 -14.34
N ARG A 49 -8.97 0.48 -13.51
CA ARG A 49 -9.28 -0.95 -13.26
C ARG A 49 -10.27 -1.17 -12.12
N GLY A 50 -10.90 -0.11 -11.59
CA GLY A 50 -11.85 -0.19 -10.48
C GLY A 50 -11.22 -0.50 -9.13
N GLN A 51 -9.90 -0.32 -8.97
CA GLN A 51 -9.17 -0.66 -7.74
C GLN A 51 -8.65 0.58 -7.02
N LYS A 52 -8.92 0.67 -5.72
CA LYS A 52 -8.51 1.79 -4.86
C LYS A 52 -7.22 1.47 -4.13
N PHE A 53 -6.08 1.93 -4.64
CA PHE A 53 -4.79 1.80 -3.95
C PHE A 53 -4.31 3.14 -3.39
N ILE A 54 -4.90 3.54 -2.25
CA ILE A 54 -4.68 4.84 -1.58
C ILE A 54 -3.19 5.10 -1.29
N MET A 55 -2.38 4.05 -1.14
CA MET A 55 -0.96 4.12 -0.80
C MET A 55 -0.12 4.71 -1.94
N SER A 56 -0.52 4.51 -3.21
CA SER A 56 0.09 5.24 -4.32
C SER A 56 -0.26 6.72 -4.29
N GLY A 57 -1.46 7.09 -3.83
CA GLY A 57 -1.84 8.49 -3.60
C GLY A 57 -1.04 9.13 -2.47
N MET A 58 -0.81 8.42 -1.37
CA MET A 58 0.06 8.88 -0.29
C MET A 58 1.52 9.04 -0.74
N ALA A 59 2.05 8.10 -1.54
CA ALA A 59 3.39 8.19 -2.11
C ALA A 59 3.53 9.36 -3.11
N PHE A 60 2.48 9.65 -3.89
CA PHE A 60 2.40 10.84 -4.73
C PHE A 60 2.42 12.13 -3.88
N GLY A 61 1.55 12.23 -2.87
CA GLY A 61 1.52 13.40 -1.98
C GLY A 61 2.84 13.65 -1.27
N PHE A 62 3.50 12.57 -0.83
CA PHE A 62 4.85 12.62 -0.28
C PHE A 62 5.89 13.13 -1.28
N SER A 63 5.82 12.68 -2.54
CA SER A 63 6.73 13.15 -3.59
C SER A 63 6.52 14.65 -3.86
N CYS A 64 5.28 15.12 -3.88
CA CYS A 64 4.96 16.55 -4.01
C CYS A 64 5.49 17.38 -2.83
N SER A 65 5.34 16.91 -1.58
CA SER A 65 5.88 17.63 -0.42
C SER A 65 7.40 17.72 -0.48
N ARG A 66 8.09 16.67 -0.94
CA ARG A 66 9.55 16.69 -1.15
C ARG A 66 10.00 17.61 -2.29
N VAL A 67 9.22 17.74 -3.38
CA VAL A 67 9.47 18.76 -4.41
C VAL A 67 9.39 20.17 -3.82
N ILE A 68 8.33 20.48 -3.05
CA ILE A 68 8.18 21.78 -2.38
C ILE A 68 9.32 22.02 -1.39
N THR A 69 9.73 20.99 -0.67
CA THR A 69 10.89 21.06 0.24
C THR A 69 12.17 21.43 -0.50
N CYS A 70 12.43 20.83 -1.67
CA CYS A 70 13.59 21.17 -2.49
C CYS A 70 13.52 22.62 -2.99
N ILE A 71 12.35 23.09 -3.42
CA ILE A 71 12.13 24.48 -3.83
C ILE A 71 12.43 25.42 -2.67
N MET A 72 11.88 25.17 -1.49
CA MET A 72 12.13 26.00 -0.30
C MET A 72 13.61 26.00 0.10
N ARG A 73 14.31 24.86 -0.03
CA ARG A 73 15.76 24.78 0.24
C ARG A 73 16.58 25.63 -0.74
N ILE A 74 16.22 25.64 -2.03
CA ILE A 74 16.87 26.48 -3.06
C ILE A 74 16.60 27.97 -2.81
N VAL A 75 15.35 28.31 -2.48
CA VAL A 75 14.97 29.70 -2.15
C VAL A 75 15.71 30.16 -0.90
N TRP A 76 15.81 29.32 0.14
CA TRP A 76 16.58 29.65 1.34
C TRP A 76 18.07 29.83 1.03
N ALA A 77 18.65 29.05 0.11
CA ALA A 77 20.04 29.23 -0.33
C ALA A 77 20.28 30.59 -1.00
N SER A 78 19.26 31.15 -1.67
CA SER A 78 19.30 32.47 -2.31
C SER A 78 19.05 33.62 -1.34
N TYR A 79 18.31 33.37 -0.26
CA TYR A 79 17.95 34.35 0.77
C TYR A 79 18.27 33.84 2.18
N PRO A 80 19.56 33.57 2.51
CA PRO A 80 19.93 32.86 3.73
C PRO A 80 19.61 33.62 5.02
N THR A 81 19.53 34.96 4.95
CA THR A 81 19.22 35.84 6.09
C THR A 81 17.73 35.97 6.39
N ASN A 82 16.85 35.45 5.52
CA ASN A 82 15.40 35.55 5.70
C ASN A 82 14.88 34.39 6.56
N ILE A 83 14.63 34.70 7.83
CA ILE A 83 14.20 33.72 8.85
C ILE A 83 12.84 33.09 8.50
N LYS A 84 11.93 33.82 7.85
CA LYS A 84 10.61 33.29 7.46
C LYS A 84 10.75 32.16 6.44
N ILE A 85 11.70 32.29 5.52
CA ILE A 85 12.00 31.26 4.51
C ILE A 85 12.66 30.06 5.17
N ALA A 86 13.60 30.29 6.11
CA ALA A 86 14.21 29.22 6.89
C ALA A 86 13.15 28.41 7.66
N LEU A 87 12.25 29.08 8.38
CA LEU A 87 11.15 28.44 9.11
C LEU A 87 10.26 27.61 8.17
N ALA A 88 9.83 28.20 7.04
CA ALA A 88 9.02 27.49 6.05
C ALA A 88 9.73 26.23 5.52
N ALA A 89 11.04 26.32 5.22
CA ALA A 89 11.83 25.17 4.77
C ALA A 89 11.84 24.04 5.82
N GLN A 90 12.05 24.36 7.10
CA GLN A 90 12.07 23.38 8.18
C GLN A 90 10.71 22.68 8.36
N ILE A 91 9.60 23.43 8.26
CA ILE A 91 8.25 22.86 8.33
C ILE A 91 8.02 21.85 7.20
N PHE A 92 8.39 22.17 5.96
CA PHE A 92 8.21 21.24 4.83
C PHE A 92 9.08 19.98 4.94
N VAL A 93 10.31 20.11 5.47
CA VAL A 93 11.17 18.95 5.78
C VAL A 93 10.46 17.99 6.75
N ALA A 94 9.86 18.52 7.83
CA ALA A 94 9.15 17.71 8.82
C ALA A 94 7.92 17.00 8.22
N VAL A 95 7.08 17.73 7.47
CA VAL A 95 5.85 17.21 6.85
C VAL A 95 6.10 16.02 5.93
N GLY A 96 7.22 16.02 5.19
CA GLY A 96 7.57 14.93 4.29
C GLY A 96 7.66 13.58 5.01
N THR A 97 8.35 13.51 6.14
CA THR A 97 8.85 12.24 6.69
C THR A 97 7.77 11.21 7.09
N ILE A 98 6.56 11.65 7.43
CA ILE A 98 5.56 10.81 8.11
C ILE A 98 4.77 9.91 7.16
N LEU A 99 4.58 10.33 5.90
CA LEU A 99 3.75 9.59 4.94
C LEU A 99 4.33 8.21 4.62
N LEU A 100 5.66 8.08 4.51
CA LEU A 100 6.30 6.80 4.27
C LEU A 100 6.20 5.87 5.49
N LEU A 101 6.28 6.40 6.72
CA LEU A 101 6.06 5.65 7.96
C LEU A 101 4.64 5.07 7.99
N LEU A 102 3.65 5.91 7.66
CA LEU A 102 2.25 5.49 7.60
C LEU A 102 2.02 4.40 6.56
N ILE A 103 2.54 4.56 5.33
CA ILE A 103 2.43 3.54 4.28
C ILE A 103 2.99 2.19 4.76
N ASN A 104 4.18 2.20 5.36
CA ASN A 104 4.88 1.00 5.77
C ASN A 104 4.17 0.29 6.94
N MET A 105 3.61 1.06 7.88
CA MET A 105 2.79 0.52 8.95
C MET A 105 1.48 -0.08 8.42
N ILE A 106 0.84 0.55 7.42
CA ILE A 106 -0.36 -0.03 6.82
C ILE A 106 -0.04 -1.36 6.13
N PHE A 107 1.07 -1.46 5.40
CA PHE A 107 1.53 -2.73 4.83
C PHE A 107 1.82 -3.79 5.90
N THR A 108 2.42 -3.39 7.02
CA THR A 108 2.64 -4.26 8.18
C THR A 108 1.33 -4.80 8.73
N SER A 109 0.32 -3.94 8.93
CA SER A 109 -1.00 -4.37 9.42
C SER A 109 -1.69 -5.37 8.48
N ARG A 110 -1.52 -5.21 7.15
CA ARG A 110 -2.07 -6.13 6.14
C ARG A 110 -1.34 -7.48 6.17
N LEU A 111 -0.02 -7.48 6.30
CA LEU A 111 0.76 -8.71 6.43
C LEU A 111 0.45 -9.46 7.73
N LEU A 112 0.25 -8.73 8.83
CA LEU A 112 -0.07 -9.32 10.12
C LEU A 112 -1.45 -10.01 10.07
N ARG A 113 -2.47 -9.36 9.51
CA ARG A 113 -3.81 -9.96 9.32
C ARG A 113 -3.81 -11.17 8.39
N ALA A 114 -2.98 -11.17 7.36
CA ALA A 114 -2.86 -12.31 6.45
C ALA A 114 -2.18 -13.54 7.09
N TYR A 115 -1.37 -13.32 8.13
CA TYR A 115 -0.58 -14.38 8.76
C TYR A 115 -1.19 -14.89 10.07
N HIS A 116 -1.81 -14.00 10.84
CA HIS A 116 -2.30 -14.28 12.18
C HIS A 116 -3.80 -14.01 12.28
N THR A 117 -4.57 -15.02 12.68
CA THR A 117 -6.01 -14.91 12.95
C THR A 117 -6.31 -13.87 14.04
N TRP A 118 -5.48 -13.81 15.09
CA TRP A 118 -5.62 -12.83 16.18
C TRP A 118 -5.48 -11.37 15.75
N ALA A 119 -4.84 -11.09 14.61
CA ALA A 119 -4.69 -9.73 14.11
C ALA A 119 -6.02 -9.15 13.54
N TRP A 120 -7.06 -9.98 13.39
CA TRP A 120 -8.41 -9.55 13.05
C TRP A 120 -9.21 -9.04 14.25
N ASN A 121 -8.72 -9.27 15.48
CA ASN A 121 -9.36 -8.81 16.70
C ASN A 121 -9.56 -7.28 16.69
N ILE A 122 -10.70 -6.84 17.23
CA ILE A 122 -11.09 -5.42 17.27
C ILE A 122 -10.04 -4.56 17.97
N TRP A 123 -9.44 -5.07 19.05
CA TRP A 123 -8.41 -4.38 19.83
C TRP A 123 -7.15 -4.09 19.01
N ILE A 124 -6.66 -5.06 18.25
CA ILE A 124 -5.48 -4.88 17.39
C ILE A 124 -5.79 -3.90 16.25
N ARG A 125 -6.98 -4.00 15.65
CA ARG A 125 -7.45 -3.05 14.64
C ARG A 125 -7.52 -1.63 15.19
N MET A 126 -8.03 -1.46 16.40
CA MET A 126 -8.11 -0.16 17.08
C MET A 126 -6.70 0.37 17.40
N MET A 127 -5.80 -0.48 17.90
CA MET A 127 -4.40 -0.13 18.16
C MET A 127 -3.72 0.44 16.91
N PHE A 128 -3.85 -0.22 15.74
CA PHE A 128 -3.31 0.32 14.48
C PHE A 128 -3.96 1.64 14.08
N ARG A 129 -5.27 1.82 14.28
CA ARG A 129 -5.94 3.11 13.98
C ARG A 129 -5.42 4.23 14.87
N VAL A 130 -5.30 3.98 16.18
CA VAL A 130 -4.71 4.93 17.13
C VAL A 130 -3.27 5.23 16.74
N ALA A 131 -2.49 4.23 16.33
CA ALA A 131 -1.14 4.41 15.81
C ALA A 131 -1.10 5.29 14.54
N TYR A 132 -2.08 5.17 13.64
CA TYR A 132 -2.16 6.04 12.46
C TYR A 132 -2.51 7.48 12.83
N VAL A 133 -3.47 7.69 13.73
CA VAL A 133 -3.88 9.04 14.15
C VAL A 133 -2.78 9.73 14.94
N SER A 134 -2.08 9.00 15.82
CA SER A 134 -0.99 9.55 16.63
C SER A 134 0.19 10.04 15.80
N LEU A 135 0.46 9.47 14.62
CA LEU A 135 1.44 10.06 13.68
C LEU A 135 1.06 11.48 13.24
N PHE A 136 -0.21 11.72 12.92
CA PHE A 136 -0.67 13.06 12.52
C PHE A 136 -0.69 14.03 13.71
N VAL A 137 -1.05 13.55 14.90
CA VAL A 137 -0.94 14.37 16.13
C VAL A 137 0.51 14.75 16.40
N GLY A 138 1.45 13.81 16.27
CA GLY A 138 2.88 14.08 16.37
C GLY A 138 3.37 15.08 15.32
N LEU A 139 2.84 15.02 14.09
CA LEU A 139 3.16 16.00 13.04
C LEU A 139 2.75 17.41 13.43
N ILE A 140 1.52 17.57 13.91
CA ILE A 140 1.01 18.86 14.33
C ILE A 140 1.83 19.38 15.51
N ALA A 141 2.12 18.51 16.49
CA ALA A 141 2.94 18.86 17.65
C ALA A 141 4.35 19.32 17.25
N VAL A 142 5.05 18.60 16.36
CA VAL A 142 6.41 19.00 15.96
C VAL A 142 6.41 20.30 15.17
N ILE A 143 5.39 20.56 14.35
CA ILE A 143 5.25 21.84 13.64
C ILE A 143 5.01 22.96 14.65
N SER A 144 4.09 22.78 15.60
CA SER A 144 3.77 23.79 16.62
C SER A 144 5.00 24.14 17.45
N VAL A 145 5.72 23.15 17.96
CA VAL A 145 6.96 23.32 18.73
C VAL A 145 8.04 24.00 17.88
N THR A 146 8.20 23.59 16.62
CA THR A 146 9.17 24.24 15.72
C THR A 146 8.82 25.70 15.47
N VAL A 147 7.52 26.04 15.36
CA VAL A 147 7.11 27.44 15.21
C VAL A 147 7.37 28.20 16.51
N ASP A 148 7.01 27.67 17.67
CA ASP A 148 7.17 28.36 18.96
C ASP A 148 8.65 28.70 19.25
N MET A 149 9.56 27.76 18.95
CA MET A 149 11.02 27.99 19.03
C MET A 149 11.51 29.19 18.22
N PHE A 150 10.84 29.56 17.13
CA PHE A 150 11.18 30.73 16.31
C PHE A 150 10.49 32.01 16.79
N PHE A 151 9.48 31.94 17.66
CA PHE A 151 8.70 33.10 18.11
C PHE A 151 8.94 33.46 19.59
N THR A 152 9.64 32.62 20.35
CA THR A 152 10.02 32.88 21.73
C THR A 152 11.53 33.11 21.89
N LEU A 153 11.91 33.87 22.94
CA LEU A 153 13.28 34.02 23.42
C LEU A 153 13.42 33.59 24.89
N ASP A 154 12.35 33.07 25.49
CA ASP A 154 12.39 32.60 26.87
C ASP A 154 13.15 31.26 26.93
N PRO A 155 14.29 31.18 27.64
CA PRO A 155 15.07 29.95 27.73
C PRO A 155 14.29 28.78 28.34
N ASN A 156 13.28 29.04 29.18
CA ASN A 156 12.46 27.97 29.75
C ASN A 156 11.52 27.36 28.71
N VAL A 157 10.90 28.19 27.86
CA VAL A 157 10.02 27.73 26.79
C VAL A 157 10.84 26.97 25.75
N LEU A 158 11.99 27.52 25.32
CA LEU A 158 12.90 26.85 24.38
C LEU A 158 13.37 25.48 24.88
N ARG A 159 13.63 25.35 26.19
CA ARG A 159 14.00 24.05 26.78
C ARG A 159 12.86 23.05 26.73
N ILE A 160 11.64 23.46 27.12
CA ILE A 160 10.45 22.60 27.09
C ILE A 160 10.16 22.17 25.64
N ASP A 161 10.20 23.11 24.70
CA ASP A 161 10.01 22.85 23.28
C ASP A 161 11.04 21.85 22.75
N HIS A 162 12.30 22.00 23.13
CA HIS A 162 13.35 21.06 22.74
C HIS A 162 13.11 19.67 23.31
N GLU A 163 12.75 19.55 24.59
CA GLU A 163 12.39 18.28 25.21
C GLU A 163 11.19 17.62 24.50
N MET A 164 10.18 18.40 24.10
CA MET A 164 9.04 17.94 23.31
C MET A 164 9.46 17.47 21.92
N GLN A 165 10.30 18.22 21.22
CA GLN A 165 10.80 17.86 19.88
C GLN A 165 11.58 16.53 19.92
N VAL A 166 12.49 16.37 20.88
CA VAL A 166 13.24 15.12 21.10
C VAL A 166 12.28 13.95 21.37
N GLY A 167 11.26 14.16 22.19
CA GLY A 167 10.23 13.14 22.47
C GLY A 167 9.46 12.72 21.22
N ILE A 168 9.06 13.67 20.38
CA ILE A 168 8.30 13.41 19.13
C ILE A 168 9.17 12.70 18.09
N ASP A 169 10.41 13.14 17.87
CA ASP A 169 11.32 12.50 16.91
C ASP A 169 11.68 11.07 17.35
N THR A 170 11.86 10.85 18.65
CA THR A 170 12.06 9.52 19.22
C THR A 170 10.84 8.63 19.00
N TYR A 171 9.63 9.18 19.21
CA TYR A 171 8.40 8.46 18.91
C TYR A 171 8.31 8.06 17.43
N PHE A 172 8.67 8.94 16.50
CA PHE A 172 8.72 8.60 15.08
C PHE A 172 9.79 7.55 14.74
N ALA A 173 10.95 7.58 15.40
CA ALA A 173 11.98 6.56 15.25
C ALA A 173 11.50 5.18 15.74
N VAL A 174 10.84 5.13 16.90
CA VAL A 174 10.20 3.90 17.41
C VAL A 174 9.13 3.41 16.43
N TYR A 175 8.29 4.31 15.91
CA TYR A 175 7.27 3.98 14.93
C TYR A 175 7.86 3.41 13.64
N ALA A 176 8.95 3.98 13.14
CA ALA A 176 9.66 3.50 11.97
C ALA A 176 10.24 2.10 12.18
N PHE A 177 10.71 1.83 13.40
CA PHE A 177 11.24 0.54 13.81
C PHE A 177 10.17 -0.53 13.97
N MET A 178 8.98 -0.20 14.48
CA MET A 178 7.88 -1.13 14.83
C MET A 178 7.54 -2.23 13.79
N PRO A 179 7.49 -1.96 12.48
CA PRO A 179 7.34 -3.03 11.48
C PRO A 179 8.36 -4.17 11.58
N VAL A 180 9.59 -3.88 12.01
CA VAL A 180 10.66 -4.87 12.14
C VAL A 180 10.32 -5.92 13.20
N PRO A 181 10.11 -5.60 14.49
CA PRO A 181 9.73 -6.60 15.49
C PRO A 181 8.38 -7.25 15.18
N LEU A 182 7.38 -6.50 14.68
CA LEU A 182 6.07 -7.07 14.33
C LEU A 182 6.15 -8.15 13.25
N LEU A 183 7.06 -7.99 12.27
CA LEU A 183 7.28 -8.99 11.22
C LEU A 183 8.38 -9.99 11.57
N ALA A 184 9.33 -9.64 12.43
CA ALA A 184 10.38 -10.53 12.94
C ALA A 184 9.84 -11.51 13.99
N LEU A 185 8.73 -11.18 14.66
CA LEU A 185 7.94 -12.12 15.49
C LEU A 185 7.66 -13.42 14.72
N ARG A 186 7.51 -13.36 13.39
CA ARG A 186 7.39 -14.53 12.52
C ARG A 186 8.62 -15.44 12.51
N LEU A 187 9.83 -14.87 12.60
CA LEU A 187 11.09 -15.60 12.60
C LEU A 187 11.42 -16.15 14.00
N LEU A 188 11.05 -15.41 15.05
CA LEU A 188 11.29 -15.79 16.45
C LEU A 188 10.23 -16.75 17.01
N PHE A 189 9.00 -16.72 16.47
CA PHE A 189 7.96 -17.71 16.75
C PHE A 189 7.68 -18.58 15.50
N PRO A 190 8.64 -19.42 15.06
CA PRO A 190 8.32 -20.51 14.16
C PRO A 190 7.59 -21.56 14.99
N LEU A 191 6.32 -21.82 14.70
CA LEU A 191 5.60 -22.98 15.24
C LEU A 191 5.66 -23.14 16.78
N THR A 192 4.92 -22.35 17.55
CA THR A 192 4.31 -22.96 18.76
C THR A 192 3.19 -23.89 18.31
N HIS A 193 3.62 -25.10 18.01
CA HIS A 193 2.88 -26.35 17.87
C HIS A 193 2.16 -26.73 19.19
N LEU A 194 1.53 -25.79 19.91
CA LEU A 194 1.07 -26.06 21.29
C LEU A 194 -0.32 -25.60 21.71
N VAL A 195 -1.16 -24.96 20.87
CA VAL A 195 -2.52 -24.60 21.37
C VAL A 195 -3.71 -24.87 20.43
N THR A 196 -3.55 -25.02 19.12
CA THR A 196 -4.74 -25.29 18.27
C THR A 196 -4.58 -26.53 17.40
N LYS A 197 -5.10 -27.63 17.97
CA LYS A 197 -5.83 -28.73 17.33
C LYS A 197 -5.78 -28.73 15.79
N ALA A 198 -5.26 -29.82 15.23
CA ALA A 198 -4.95 -30.12 13.83
C ALA A 198 -6.09 -29.97 12.77
N LYS A 199 -7.14 -29.17 13.00
CA LYS A 199 -8.26 -28.96 12.07
C LYS A 199 -8.27 -27.58 11.41
N ASP A 200 -7.47 -26.62 11.89
CA ASP A 200 -7.37 -25.27 11.33
C ASP A 200 -5.95 -24.99 10.81
N ARG A 201 -5.49 -25.80 9.83
CA ARG A 201 -4.37 -25.41 8.96
C ARG A 201 -4.86 -24.24 8.09
N SER A 202 -5.05 -23.08 8.69
CA SER A 202 -5.35 -21.84 7.98
C SER A 202 -4.13 -21.49 7.14
N SER A 203 -4.20 -21.88 5.86
CA SER A 203 -3.23 -21.48 4.86
C SER A 203 -3.12 -19.95 4.88
N VAL A 204 -1.91 -19.41 5.06
CA VAL A 204 -1.62 -17.96 4.97
C VAL A 204 -2.49 -17.31 3.91
N GLU A 205 -3.24 -16.29 4.31
CA GLU A 205 -4.22 -15.66 3.44
C GLU A 205 -3.51 -14.91 2.32
N LYS A 206 -3.48 -15.50 1.13
CA LYS A 206 -2.81 -14.89 -0.03
C LYS A 206 -3.69 -13.76 -0.56
N PHE A 207 -3.27 -12.52 -0.36
CA PHE A 207 -3.82 -11.35 -1.04
C PHE A 207 -2.89 -10.88 -2.16
N GLY A 208 -3.37 -10.08 -3.11
CA GLY A 208 -2.57 -9.48 -4.18
C GLY A 208 -1.72 -10.47 -4.99
N THR A 209 -0.68 -9.95 -5.66
CA THR A 209 0.21 -10.74 -6.53
C THR A 209 1.56 -11.04 -5.89
N GLY A 210 2.19 -12.14 -6.34
CA GLY A 210 3.55 -12.52 -5.98
C GLY A 210 3.71 -13.29 -4.66
N ARG A 211 4.94 -13.75 -4.41
CA ARG A 211 5.28 -14.57 -3.23
C ARG A 211 5.15 -13.75 -1.94
N PHE A 212 4.48 -14.32 -0.93
CA PHE A 212 4.31 -13.67 0.38
C PHE A 212 5.65 -13.32 1.05
N ARG A 213 6.66 -14.20 0.93
CA ARG A 213 8.02 -13.95 1.46
C ARG A 213 8.65 -12.67 0.88
N THR A 214 8.41 -12.38 -0.40
CA THR A 214 8.92 -11.15 -1.04
C THR A 214 8.27 -9.92 -0.44
N LYS A 215 6.97 -9.98 -0.11
CA LYS A 215 6.25 -8.86 0.53
C LYS A 215 6.81 -8.55 1.91
N VAL A 216 7.06 -9.60 2.71
CA VAL A 216 7.65 -9.45 4.05
C VAL A 216 9.06 -8.87 3.95
N ARG A 217 9.93 -9.41 3.07
CA ARG A 217 11.28 -8.88 2.87
C ARG A 217 11.28 -7.42 2.42
N LEU A 218 10.34 -7.05 1.55
CA LEU A 218 10.23 -5.68 1.06
C LEU A 218 9.87 -4.73 2.19
N VAL A 219 8.82 -5.04 2.97
CA VAL A 219 8.43 -4.19 4.11
C VAL A 219 9.55 -4.11 5.14
N LEU A 220 10.18 -5.23 5.51
CA LEU A 220 11.34 -5.22 6.41
C LEU A 220 12.48 -4.34 5.90
N PHE A 221 12.83 -4.45 4.63
CA PHE A 221 13.90 -3.66 4.03
C PHE A 221 13.57 -2.17 4.05
N THR A 222 12.35 -1.78 3.64
CA THR A 222 11.92 -0.38 3.69
C THR A 222 11.79 0.14 5.12
N SER A 223 11.41 -0.71 6.09
CA SER A 223 11.43 -0.34 7.51
C SER A 223 12.81 -0.04 8.01
N ILE A 224 13.83 -0.82 7.63
CA ILE A 224 15.22 -0.58 8.07
C ILE A 224 15.70 0.77 7.55
N LEU A 225 15.45 1.08 6.27
CA LEU A 225 15.81 2.38 5.68
C LEU A 225 15.10 3.55 6.37
N LEU A 226 13.79 3.43 6.60
CA LEU A 226 13.01 4.46 7.29
C LEU A 226 13.42 4.62 8.76
N THR A 227 13.75 3.51 9.42
CA THR A 227 14.27 3.53 10.80
C THR A 227 15.61 4.25 10.85
N LEU A 228 16.52 3.97 9.91
CA LEU A 228 17.81 4.64 9.85
C LEU A 228 17.64 6.16 9.71
N ALA A 229 16.76 6.60 8.79
CA ALA A 229 16.46 8.03 8.62
C ALA A 229 15.85 8.66 9.88
N ALA A 230 14.85 8.02 10.49
CA ALA A 230 14.17 8.55 11.67
C ALA A 230 15.05 8.52 12.93
N ALA A 231 15.82 7.46 13.13
CA ALA A 231 16.76 7.33 14.24
C ALA A 231 17.91 8.32 14.13
N PHE A 232 18.39 8.61 12.91
CA PHE A 232 19.39 9.67 12.70
C PHE A 232 18.84 11.04 13.13
N ARG A 233 17.63 11.40 12.69
CA ARG A 233 16.97 12.66 13.10
C ARG A 233 16.79 12.75 14.62
N ALA A 234 16.23 11.71 15.24
CA ALA A 234 16.10 11.65 16.69
C ALA A 234 17.46 11.78 17.39
N GLY A 235 18.49 11.08 16.92
CA GLY A 235 19.86 11.17 17.44
C GLY A 235 20.44 12.57 17.37
N THR A 236 20.21 13.30 16.27
CA THR A 236 20.67 14.70 16.15
C THR A 236 19.92 15.66 17.08
N ALA A 237 18.66 15.36 17.44
CA ALA A 237 17.88 16.14 18.39
C ALA A 237 18.35 15.94 19.84
N TYR A 238 18.82 14.73 20.21
CA TYR A 238 19.32 14.47 21.57
C TYR A 238 20.60 15.23 21.93
N ILE A 239 21.40 15.62 20.94
CA ILE A 239 22.68 16.29 21.16
C ILE A 239 22.64 17.65 20.42
N PRO A 240 21.91 18.65 20.96
CA PRO A 240 21.87 19.97 20.36
C PRO A 240 23.28 20.57 20.40
N ARG A 241 23.66 21.24 19.29
CA ARG A 241 24.92 21.98 19.17
C ARG A 241 24.60 23.43 18.85
N PRO A 242 25.33 24.40 19.40
CA PRO A 242 25.14 25.79 19.04
C PRO A 242 25.48 26.01 17.57
N ILE A 243 24.85 27.00 16.95
CA ILE A 243 25.04 27.33 15.53
C ILE A 243 26.51 27.65 15.17
N ASP A 244 27.27 28.19 16.13
CA ASP A 244 28.68 28.57 15.95
C ASP A 244 29.65 27.38 16.03
N ASN A 245 29.21 26.22 16.55
CA ASN A 245 30.03 25.01 16.67
C ASN A 245 29.25 23.74 16.26
N PRO A 246 28.85 23.63 14.98
CA PRO A 246 28.12 22.48 14.48
C PRO A 246 29.00 21.22 14.48
N ALA A 247 28.40 20.06 14.80
CA ALA A 247 29.08 18.78 14.71
C ALA A 247 29.06 18.23 13.28
N TRP A 248 29.82 17.16 13.03
CA TRP A 248 29.87 16.48 11.73
C TRP A 248 28.48 16.03 11.24
N TYR A 249 27.60 15.60 12.16
CA TYR A 249 26.27 15.10 11.85
C TYR A 249 25.29 16.22 11.46
N ASN A 250 25.56 17.48 11.80
CA ASN A 250 24.76 18.62 11.34
C ASN A 250 25.05 18.96 9.88
N GLY A 251 26.11 18.39 9.28
CA GLY A 251 26.56 18.72 7.93
C GLY A 251 25.52 18.50 6.84
N LYS A 252 25.66 19.25 5.75
CA LYS A 252 24.81 19.19 4.54
C LYS A 252 24.73 17.79 3.95
N ALA A 253 25.85 17.05 3.94
CA ALA A 253 25.89 15.69 3.44
C ALA A 253 24.95 14.76 4.21
N CYS A 254 24.96 14.84 5.55
CA CYS A 254 24.08 14.04 6.40
C CYS A 254 22.61 14.35 6.14
N PHE A 255 22.25 15.63 6.00
CA PHE A 255 20.90 16.05 5.65
C PHE A 255 20.40 15.39 4.35
N TYR A 256 21.15 15.51 3.25
CA TYR A 256 20.71 14.91 1.98
C TYR A 256 20.70 13.38 1.99
N ILE A 257 21.64 12.74 2.68
CA ILE A 257 21.70 11.28 2.79
C ILE A 257 20.52 10.73 3.61
N PHE A 258 20.32 11.24 4.82
CA PHE A 258 19.34 10.66 5.74
C PHE A 258 17.91 11.14 5.48
N ASP A 259 17.71 12.39 5.03
CA ASP A 259 16.34 12.92 4.81
C ASP A 259 15.86 12.78 3.37
N PHE A 260 16.73 12.81 2.36
CA PHE A 260 16.31 12.77 0.95
C PHE A 260 16.64 11.42 0.29
N MET A 261 17.86 10.92 0.46
CA MET A 261 18.30 9.69 -0.20
C MET A 261 17.59 8.44 0.33
N MET A 262 17.40 8.31 1.64
CA MET A 262 16.64 7.16 2.20
C MET A 262 15.20 7.15 1.68
N ASP A 263 14.56 8.31 1.65
CA ASP A 263 13.19 8.49 1.23
C ASP A 263 12.98 8.22 -0.27
N ILE A 264 13.87 8.73 -1.12
CA ILE A 264 13.79 8.49 -2.57
C ILE A 264 14.02 7.01 -2.88
N ILE A 265 14.97 6.34 -2.20
CA ILE A 265 15.20 4.90 -2.37
C ILE A 265 13.92 4.12 -2.04
N VAL A 266 13.26 4.43 -0.92
CA VAL A 266 11.99 3.78 -0.53
C VAL A 266 10.89 4.01 -1.57
N LEU A 267 10.74 5.24 -2.07
CA LEU A 267 9.77 5.56 -3.11
C LEU A 267 9.97 4.77 -4.41
N TYR A 268 11.22 4.67 -4.87
CA TYR A 268 11.54 3.93 -6.08
C TYR A 268 11.39 2.43 -5.87
N ILE A 269 11.72 1.89 -4.68
CA ILE A 269 11.41 0.50 -4.34
C ILE A 269 9.91 0.25 -4.42
N TYR A 270 9.08 1.15 -3.90
CA TYR A 270 7.63 1.00 -3.99
C TYR A 270 7.12 0.98 -5.43
N ALA A 271 7.69 1.80 -6.31
CA ALA A 271 7.36 1.85 -7.72
C ALA A 271 7.85 0.59 -8.48
N VAL A 272 9.14 0.28 -8.42
CA VAL A 272 9.79 -0.82 -9.15
C VAL A 272 9.23 -2.17 -8.73
N MET A 273 9.07 -2.37 -7.41
CA MET A 273 8.53 -3.64 -6.90
C MET A 273 7.02 -3.77 -7.10
N ARG A 274 6.36 -2.81 -7.74
CA ARG A 274 4.91 -2.80 -8.00
C ARG A 274 4.13 -3.09 -6.73
N MET A 275 4.40 -2.31 -5.68
CA MET A 275 3.73 -2.43 -4.39
C MET A 275 2.22 -2.34 -4.51
N ASP A 276 1.75 -1.56 -5.50
CA ASP A 276 0.36 -1.46 -5.89
C ASP A 276 -0.29 -2.83 -6.18
N ARG A 277 0.37 -3.68 -6.97
CA ARG A 277 -0.13 -5.01 -7.31
C ARG A 277 0.12 -6.05 -6.22
N ARG A 278 1.17 -5.87 -5.42
CA ARG A 278 1.53 -6.82 -4.36
C ARG A 278 0.67 -6.67 -3.12
N PHE A 279 0.29 -5.45 -2.77
CA PHE A 279 -0.41 -5.16 -1.52
C PHE A 279 -1.88 -4.80 -1.69
N ILE A 280 -2.42 -4.95 -2.89
CA ILE A 280 -3.84 -4.80 -3.16
C ILE A 280 -4.68 -5.78 -2.33
N VAL A 281 -5.73 -5.24 -1.73
CA VAL A 281 -6.70 -5.94 -0.90
C VAL A 281 -8.08 -5.54 -1.43
N PRO A 282 -9.06 -6.45 -1.50
CA PRO A 282 -10.42 -6.12 -1.91
C PRO A 282 -11.00 -4.93 -1.14
N ASN A 283 -11.95 -4.20 -1.72
CA ASN A 283 -12.59 -3.09 -1.01
C ASN A 283 -13.51 -3.62 0.10
N GLY A 284 -13.51 -2.98 1.26
CA GLY A 284 -14.48 -3.27 2.33
C GLY A 284 -14.17 -4.47 3.22
N THR A 285 -12.94 -5.00 3.21
CA THR A 285 -12.56 -6.15 4.06
C THR A 285 -12.71 -5.82 5.56
N LYS A 286 -13.55 -6.57 6.26
CA LYS A 286 -13.83 -6.42 7.69
C LYS A 286 -13.48 -7.67 8.48
N ASP A 287 -13.58 -8.84 7.87
CA ASP A 287 -13.54 -10.13 8.55
C ASP A 287 -12.50 -11.09 7.95
N GLN A 288 -12.13 -12.11 8.74
CA GLN A 288 -11.16 -13.12 8.33
C GLN A 288 -11.69 -13.90 7.11
N GLY A 289 -10.85 -14.06 6.08
CA GLY A 289 -11.23 -14.72 4.83
C GLY A 289 -11.60 -13.75 3.70
N ASP A 290 -11.83 -12.47 4.02
CA ASP A 290 -12.18 -11.45 3.01
C ASP A 290 -11.06 -11.20 1.99
N PHE A 291 -9.79 -11.50 2.30
CA PHE A 291 -8.72 -11.37 1.31
C PHE A 291 -8.81 -12.46 0.24
N ARG A 292 -9.48 -13.59 0.51
CA ARG A 292 -9.70 -14.71 -0.43
C ARG A 292 -10.92 -14.51 -1.32
N VAL A 293 -11.84 -13.63 -0.94
CA VAL A 293 -13.11 -13.37 -1.67
C VAL A 293 -12.88 -12.54 -2.94
N GLY A 294 -11.75 -11.83 -3.04
CA GLY A 294 -11.34 -11.16 -4.28
C GLY A 294 -10.87 -12.15 -5.34
N GLY A 295 -11.19 -11.88 -6.60
CA GLY A 295 -10.61 -12.57 -7.76
C GLY A 295 -9.11 -12.33 -7.89
N ALA A 296 -8.51 -12.83 -8.97
CA ALA A 296 -7.07 -12.70 -9.22
C ALA A 296 -6.59 -11.25 -9.05
N GLY A 297 -5.69 -11.01 -8.09
CA GLY A 297 -5.17 -9.67 -7.81
C GLY A 297 -6.12 -8.74 -7.02
N GLY A 298 -7.13 -9.28 -6.32
CA GLY A 298 -8.06 -8.49 -5.50
C GLY A 298 -9.15 -7.77 -6.30
N LEU A 299 -9.25 -8.05 -7.60
CA LEU A 299 -10.35 -7.59 -8.44
C LEU A 299 -11.68 -8.16 -7.91
N PRO A 300 -12.80 -7.40 -7.96
CA PRO A 300 -14.10 -8.02 -7.75
C PRO A 300 -14.22 -9.17 -8.74
N VAL A 301 -14.56 -10.37 -8.24
CA VAL A 301 -14.95 -11.47 -9.13
C VAL A 301 -16.13 -10.91 -9.94
N LYS A 302 -16.03 -10.88 -11.28
CA LYS A 302 -17.22 -10.71 -12.12
C LYS A 302 -18.10 -11.92 -11.78
N GLY A 303 -19.05 -11.72 -10.87
CA GLY A 303 -20.09 -12.71 -10.64
C GLY A 303 -20.91 -12.83 -11.91
N GLY A 304 -21.29 -14.05 -12.27
CA GLY A 304 -22.40 -14.27 -13.18
C GLY A 304 -23.61 -13.45 -12.74
N GLU A 305 -24.41 -13.06 -13.73
CA GLU A 305 -25.66 -12.27 -13.65
C GLU A 305 -26.25 -12.22 -12.22
N GLY A 306 -25.97 -11.14 -11.49
CA GLY A 306 -26.56 -10.91 -10.16
C GLY A 306 -25.64 -10.35 -9.07
N ALA A 307 -24.32 -10.32 -9.26
CA ALA A 307 -23.42 -9.68 -8.28
C ALA A 307 -23.43 -8.15 -8.45
N GLY A 308 -24.16 -7.47 -7.57
CA GLY A 308 -24.42 -6.03 -7.61
C GLY A 308 -23.19 -5.17 -7.92
N VAL A 309 -23.38 -4.28 -8.90
CA VAL A 309 -22.48 -3.19 -9.25
C VAL A 309 -22.12 -2.42 -7.97
N LEU A 310 -20.84 -2.42 -7.61
CA LEU A 310 -20.31 -1.64 -6.47
C LEU A 310 -20.58 -0.15 -6.73
N ARG A 311 -21.70 0.34 -6.21
CA ARG A 311 -22.16 1.73 -6.31
C ARG A 311 -21.22 2.64 -5.52
N TRP A 312 -20.56 3.56 -6.24
CA TRP A 312 -19.48 4.43 -5.76
C TRP A 312 -19.99 5.64 -4.95
N GLU A 313 -20.53 5.44 -3.75
CA GLU A 313 -21.20 6.54 -3.03
C GLU A 313 -20.30 7.63 -2.42
N TRP A 314 -18.98 7.39 -2.26
CA TRP A 314 -18.07 8.36 -1.64
C TRP A 314 -17.47 9.42 -2.59
N MET A 315 -17.82 9.42 -3.88
CA MET A 315 -17.35 10.45 -4.86
C MET A 315 -18.40 11.53 -5.19
N ARG A 316 -19.48 11.67 -4.40
CA ARG A 316 -20.46 12.77 -4.56
C ARG A 316 -20.03 14.12 -3.94
N GLY A 317 -18.87 14.16 -3.28
CA GLY A 317 -18.49 15.27 -2.39
C GLY A 317 -17.58 16.36 -2.95
N TRP A 318 -17.29 16.42 -4.25
CA TRP A 318 -16.49 17.51 -4.82
C TRP A 318 -17.08 17.93 -6.16
N LYS A 319 -17.86 19.02 -6.16
CA LYS A 319 -18.46 19.62 -7.35
C LYS A 319 -17.39 19.85 -8.43
N GLY A 320 -17.64 19.31 -9.61
CA GLY A 320 -16.87 19.48 -10.83
C GLY A 320 -17.28 18.39 -11.80
N GLU A 321 -18.17 18.72 -12.73
CA GLU A 321 -18.73 17.84 -13.76
C GLU A 321 -17.66 16.96 -14.43
N TRP A 322 -17.96 15.67 -14.57
CA TRP A 322 -17.20 14.76 -15.43
C TRP A 322 -18.07 14.37 -16.61
N ARG A 323 -17.61 14.74 -17.82
CA ARG A 323 -18.16 14.29 -19.10
C ARG A 323 -18.21 12.76 -19.15
N GLU A 324 -19.38 12.23 -19.47
CA GLU A 324 -19.54 10.86 -19.95
C GLU A 324 -18.62 10.66 -21.17
N TRP A 325 -17.73 9.67 -21.07
CA TRP A 325 -17.07 9.12 -22.24
C TRP A 325 -17.68 7.74 -22.44
N GLU A 326 -18.46 7.64 -23.50
CA GLU A 326 -19.03 6.39 -23.98
C GLU A 326 -17.88 5.47 -24.37
N VAL A 327 -17.77 4.33 -23.68
CA VAL A 327 -16.80 3.28 -24.03
C VAL A 327 -17.40 2.53 -25.20
N GLN A 328 -17.04 2.96 -26.42
CA GLN A 328 -17.27 2.19 -27.62
C GLN A 328 -16.50 0.87 -27.50
N GLY A 329 -17.24 -0.23 -27.46
CA GLY A 329 -16.70 -1.57 -27.33
C GLY A 329 -16.01 -1.96 -28.63
N ASP A 330 -14.69 -2.06 -28.59
CA ASP A 330 -13.93 -2.79 -29.60
C ASP A 330 -13.82 -4.25 -29.16
N ASP A 331 -14.92 -4.99 -29.35
CA ASP A 331 -14.88 -6.43 -29.54
C ASP A 331 -14.53 -6.64 -31.01
N GLU A 332 -13.25 -6.86 -31.34
CA GLU A 332 -12.74 -7.57 -32.54
C GLU A 332 -11.29 -7.20 -32.81
N VAL A 333 -10.33 -7.92 -32.21
CA VAL A 333 -9.08 -8.35 -32.89
C VAL A 333 -8.52 -9.54 -32.11
N PHE A 334 -8.96 -10.75 -32.43
CA PHE A 334 -8.14 -11.97 -32.40
C PHE A 334 -8.96 -13.12 -32.99
N CYS A 335 -8.88 -13.27 -34.31
CA CYS A 335 -9.24 -14.51 -34.99
C CYS A 335 -8.06 -15.01 -35.83
N GLU A 336 -8.10 -16.31 -36.07
CA GLU A 336 -7.21 -17.15 -36.88
C GLU A 336 -5.88 -17.60 -36.26
N ARG A 337 -5.92 -18.78 -35.62
CA ARG A 337 -5.16 -19.95 -36.11
C ARG A 337 -5.65 -21.28 -35.51
N GLU A 338 -6.80 -21.78 -35.93
CA GLU A 338 -7.02 -23.23 -36.01
C GLU A 338 -7.56 -23.55 -37.39
N ARG A 339 -6.71 -24.20 -38.19
CA ARG A 339 -7.00 -24.58 -39.57
C ARG A 339 -7.57 -26.00 -39.52
N ASN A 340 -8.81 -26.12 -39.98
CA ASN A 340 -9.49 -27.36 -40.31
C ASN A 340 -8.59 -28.33 -41.08
N THR A 341 -8.59 -29.60 -40.68
CA THR A 341 -8.41 -30.73 -41.59
C THR A 341 -9.57 -31.70 -41.38
N VAL A 342 -10.64 -31.46 -42.15
CA VAL A 342 -11.53 -32.53 -42.63
C VAL A 342 -11.30 -32.61 -44.12
N GLY A 343 -10.88 -33.78 -44.59
CA GLY A 343 -10.70 -34.11 -45.99
C GLY A 343 -10.87 -35.62 -46.16
N GLU A 344 -12.01 -36.02 -46.70
CA GLU A 344 -12.32 -37.38 -47.14
C GLU A 344 -11.41 -37.86 -48.27
N ARG A 345 -11.01 -39.15 -48.27
CA ARG A 345 -11.27 -40.10 -49.38
C ARG A 345 -10.77 -41.54 -49.11
N LYS A 346 -11.75 -42.46 -49.16
CA LYS A 346 -11.79 -43.79 -49.84
C LYS A 346 -10.73 -44.88 -49.58
N GLY A 347 -11.17 -45.94 -48.88
CA GLY A 347 -11.40 -47.31 -49.40
C GLY A 347 -10.22 -48.27 -49.56
N ASN A 348 -10.28 -49.47 -48.96
CA ASN A 348 -10.56 -50.75 -49.64
C ASN A 348 -10.65 -51.92 -48.62
N GLY A 349 -11.16 -53.07 -49.06
CA GLY A 349 -11.72 -54.19 -48.28
C GLY A 349 -10.78 -55.18 -47.56
N ASP A 350 -11.45 -56.22 -47.08
CA ASP A 350 -10.99 -57.61 -46.79
C ASP A 350 -10.45 -57.87 -45.37
N VAL A 351 -10.64 -59.01 -44.66
CA VAL A 351 -11.44 -60.26 -44.68
C VAL A 351 -11.02 -61.00 -43.37
N GLU A 352 -11.95 -61.71 -42.73
CA GLU A 352 -11.83 -62.90 -41.83
C GLU A 352 -11.05 -62.95 -40.48
N GLU A 353 -11.67 -63.78 -39.61
CA GLU A 353 -11.11 -64.79 -38.68
C GLU A 353 -10.75 -64.47 -37.22
N GLY A 354 -11.37 -65.24 -36.31
CA GLY A 354 -10.61 -66.12 -35.42
C GLY A 354 -10.57 -65.81 -33.91
N ASP A 355 -11.49 -66.44 -33.19
CA ASP A 355 -11.24 -67.30 -32.01
C ASP A 355 -10.57 -66.79 -30.70
N THR A 356 -11.42 -66.76 -29.67
CA THR A 356 -11.37 -67.54 -28.40
C THR A 356 -10.42 -67.18 -27.23
N TYR A 357 -10.96 -67.45 -26.03
CA TYR A 357 -10.39 -67.63 -24.67
C TYR A 357 -10.52 -66.43 -23.71
N THR A 358 -11.63 -66.37 -22.94
CA THR A 358 -11.84 -66.88 -21.56
C THR A 358 -11.02 -66.21 -20.46
N GLU A 359 -11.70 -65.48 -19.57
CA GLU A 359 -11.84 -65.94 -18.18
C GLU A 359 -13.04 -65.28 -17.46
N THR A 360 -13.86 -66.15 -16.89
CA THR A 360 -15.02 -65.95 -16.03
C THR A 360 -14.63 -65.66 -14.58
N VAL A 361 -15.29 -64.71 -13.92
CA VAL A 361 -15.69 -64.86 -12.51
C VAL A 361 -17.13 -64.40 -12.33
N VAL A 362 -17.86 -65.22 -11.61
CA VAL A 362 -19.32 -65.35 -11.48
C VAL A 362 -19.77 -64.88 -10.09
N ASN A 363 -20.95 -64.23 -10.04
CA ASN A 363 -22.07 -64.36 -9.07
C ASN A 363 -22.81 -63.00 -8.98
N THR A 364 -24.01 -62.75 -9.52
CA THR A 364 -25.37 -63.33 -9.39
C THR A 364 -26.01 -63.28 -8.01
N SER A 365 -27.09 -62.49 -7.90
CA SER A 365 -28.45 -62.79 -7.41
C SER A 365 -29.01 -61.52 -6.75
N GLY A 366 -30.01 -60.81 -7.28
CA GLY A 366 -31.39 -61.23 -7.60
C GLY A 366 -32.31 -60.58 -6.55
N GLY A 367 -33.46 -59.98 -6.80
CA GLY A 367 -34.28 -59.74 -7.98
C GLY A 367 -35.69 -59.32 -7.47
N VAL A 368 -36.41 -58.55 -8.29
CA VAL A 368 -37.88 -58.53 -8.52
C VAL A 368 -38.82 -58.29 -7.30
N THR A 369 -39.92 -57.52 -7.34
CA THR A 369 -40.95 -57.30 -8.38
C THR A 369 -41.77 -56.00 -8.11
N PRO A 370 -42.55 -55.55 -9.11
CA PRO A 370 -43.33 -54.30 -9.15
C PRO A 370 -44.84 -54.53 -8.92
N GLU A 371 -45.64 -53.46 -8.85
CA GLU A 371 -47.09 -53.37 -9.14
C GLU A 371 -47.53 -51.90 -8.86
N ILE A 372 -48.46 -51.22 -9.53
CA ILE A 372 -49.26 -51.46 -10.74
C ILE A 372 -50.07 -50.16 -11.00
N VAL A 373 -50.39 -49.90 -12.27
CA VAL A 373 -51.59 -49.19 -12.78
C VAL A 373 -51.75 -47.69 -12.47
N GLY A 374 -52.04 -46.81 -13.43
CA GLY A 374 -52.41 -46.97 -14.83
C GLY A 374 -53.54 -46.00 -15.19
N SER A 375 -53.44 -45.42 -16.40
CA SER A 375 -54.53 -44.84 -17.23
C SER A 375 -55.28 -43.63 -16.66
N ARG A 376 -55.72 -42.63 -17.43
CA ARG A 376 -55.74 -42.34 -18.87
C ARG A 376 -56.33 -40.91 -19.00
N GLU A 377 -55.94 -40.17 -20.06
CA GLU A 377 -56.80 -39.34 -20.95
C GLU A 377 -57.80 -38.34 -20.32
N ASP A 378 -57.90 -37.04 -20.66
CA ASP A 378 -58.12 -36.40 -21.97
C ASP A 378 -58.01 -34.85 -21.82
N ILE A 379 -57.33 -34.14 -22.73
CA ILE A 379 -57.84 -33.28 -23.84
C ILE A 379 -58.31 -31.85 -23.46
N ASP A 380 -57.60 -30.89 -24.08
CA ASP A 380 -57.91 -29.53 -24.58
C ASP A 380 -58.96 -28.60 -23.93
N ILE A 381 -58.65 -27.29 -23.90
CA ILE A 381 -59.22 -26.23 -24.78
C ILE A 381 -58.79 -24.84 -24.26
N ASP A 382 -58.25 -24.02 -25.17
CA ASP A 382 -58.05 -22.56 -25.05
C ASP A 382 -59.35 -21.80 -24.73
N ILE A 383 -59.29 -20.67 -24.02
CA ILE A 383 -60.06 -19.46 -24.38
C ILE A 383 -59.50 -18.23 -23.64
N GLU A 384 -59.18 -17.26 -24.47
CA GLU A 384 -58.90 -15.85 -24.28
C GLU A 384 -60.05 -15.08 -23.59
N LYS A 385 -59.76 -14.23 -22.60
CA LYS A 385 -60.57 -13.02 -22.31
C LYS A 385 -59.68 -11.89 -21.79
N GLY A 386 -59.59 -10.83 -22.59
CA GLY A 386 -59.13 -9.53 -22.15
C GLY A 386 -60.20 -8.73 -21.39
N GLY A 387 -59.75 -7.63 -20.79
CA GLY A 387 -60.52 -6.41 -20.58
C GLY A 387 -61.28 -6.28 -19.25
N LYS A 388 -60.65 -5.62 -18.28
CA LYS A 388 -61.00 -4.26 -17.86
C LYS A 388 -59.90 -3.63 -17.01
#